data_AF-A0A964AE54-F1
#
_entry.id   AF-A0A964AE54-F1
#
_cell.length_a   1.000
_cell.length_b   1.000
_cell.length_c   1.000
_cell.angle_alpha   90.00
_cell.angle_beta   90.00
_cell.angle_gamma   90.00
#
_symmetry.space_group_name_H-M   'P 1'
#
loop_
_entity.id
_entity.type
_entity.pdbx_description
1 polymer ?
#
loop_
_entity_poly.entity_id
_entity_poly.type
_entity_poly.pdbx_seq_one_letter_code
_entity_poly.pdbx_strand_id
1 'polypeptide(L)'
;MIEQHLGAWLWKVPPGTKVWDHPGLVAVNALGGGAAPAFITVAGVGSALFTSTRHHPDRALLVRGLVVMGFGLLLNLMVPHWFSWRSWFVLHLMGFGMATTPLWRRLGSRALLVAACAVLVATPLLQAAFDTPGYLPGRRMAGYSGGFGGPVLPWAFWRLALLEGQFPIFPWLAFYLAGLAAGRALLEDRLDAIARLGTAAFVLGGLGVGLFALSAPFVAAFPRVFKLNIPFFPATPAFVLGVGGLVLLTLWLFVMLERRRPMSPRGPLVVLGRSSLTLLLTHVVIFREGSMAVGLWKSFTAGQTLAILAAVFVVAALLGRAWQRTGYAYGAEWLLRRLTPADPPARAPGAAG
;
A
#
# COMPACT_ATOMS: atom_id res chain seq x y z
N MET A 1 8.65 -0.63 2.33
CA MET A 1 8.03 0.37 3.23
C MET A 1 8.93 0.72 4.41
N ILE A 2 9.45 -0.28 5.13
CA ILE A 2 10.40 -0.06 6.23
C ILE A 2 11.59 0.78 5.73
N GLU A 3 12.11 0.48 4.54
CA GLU A 3 13.21 1.21 3.93
C GLU A 3 12.89 2.69 3.65
N GLN A 4 11.67 2.97 3.17
CA GLN A 4 11.20 4.34 2.94
C GLN A 4 11.20 5.15 4.23
N HIS A 5 10.60 4.57 5.27
CA HIS A 5 10.37 5.22 6.54
C HIS A 5 11.69 5.46 7.27
N LEU A 6 12.49 4.41 7.49
CA LEU A 6 13.78 4.55 8.15
C LEU A 6 14.71 5.46 7.35
N GLY A 7 14.70 5.36 6.01
CA GLY A 7 15.42 6.28 5.13
C GLY A 7 15.06 7.75 5.37
N ALA A 8 13.78 8.06 5.57
CA ALA A 8 13.31 9.43 5.83
C ALA A 8 13.45 9.87 7.29
N TRP A 9 13.40 8.94 8.25
CA TRP A 9 13.37 9.23 9.68
C TRP A 9 14.75 9.31 10.30
N LEU A 10 15.71 8.53 9.79
CA LEU A 10 17.06 8.44 10.34
C LEU A 10 18.03 9.37 9.63
N TRP A 11 17.81 9.62 8.33
CA TRP A 11 18.75 10.40 7.53
C TRP A 11 18.69 11.90 7.85
N LYS A 12 19.83 12.42 8.29
CA LYS A 12 20.12 13.86 8.36
C LYS A 12 20.51 14.36 6.97
N VAL A 13 19.63 15.15 6.35
CA VAL A 13 19.94 15.79 5.06
C VAL A 13 20.75 17.07 5.32
N PRO A 14 22.02 17.16 4.87
CA PRO A 14 22.80 18.39 5.01
C PRO A 14 22.14 19.57 4.25
N PRO A 15 22.26 20.81 4.72
CA PRO A 15 21.80 21.98 3.97
C PRO A 15 22.44 22.02 2.57
N GLY A 16 21.64 22.35 1.54
CA GLY A 16 22.11 22.45 0.15
C GLY A 16 22.26 21.13 -0.62
N THR A 17 22.01 19.98 0.04
CA THR A 17 22.08 18.65 -0.60
C THR A 17 21.05 18.53 -1.73
N LYS A 18 21.51 18.15 -2.91
CA LYS A 18 20.69 17.79 -4.07
C LYS A 18 20.34 16.31 -4.03
N VAL A 19 19.22 15.94 -4.65
CA VAL A 19 18.77 14.54 -4.75
C VAL A 19 19.87 13.62 -5.32
N TRP A 20 20.68 14.12 -6.24
CA TRP A 20 21.73 13.35 -6.90
C TRP A 20 23.01 13.16 -6.07
N ASP A 21 23.14 13.82 -4.92
CA ASP A 21 24.33 13.69 -4.06
C ASP A 21 24.33 12.35 -3.31
N HIS A 22 23.16 11.69 -3.19
CA HIS A 22 22.99 10.41 -2.51
C HIS A 22 22.11 9.44 -3.30
N PRO A 23 22.52 9.06 -4.53
CA PRO A 23 21.66 8.35 -5.48
C PRO A 23 21.24 6.97 -4.95
N GLY A 24 22.11 6.29 -4.19
CA GLY A 24 21.79 4.98 -3.59
C GLY A 24 20.66 5.06 -2.56
N LEU A 25 20.70 6.03 -1.65
CA LEU A 25 19.65 6.20 -0.65
C LEU A 25 18.34 6.69 -1.28
N VAL A 26 18.43 7.58 -2.27
CA VAL A 26 17.26 8.03 -3.04
C VAL A 26 16.62 6.87 -3.78
N ALA A 27 17.40 6.03 -4.47
CA ALA A 27 16.88 4.85 -5.17
C ALA A 27 16.19 3.88 -4.21
N VAL A 28 16.84 3.56 -3.08
CA VAL A 28 16.26 2.69 -2.03
C VAL A 28 14.97 3.28 -1.46
N ASN A 29 14.93 4.59 -1.20
CA ASN A 29 13.73 5.25 -0.69
C ASN A 29 12.61 5.28 -1.74
N ALA A 30 12.94 5.51 -3.01
CA ALA A 30 12.01 5.52 -4.13
C ALA A 30 11.33 4.16 -4.32
N LEU A 31 12.06 3.05 -4.16
CA LEU A 31 11.47 1.70 -4.14
C LEU A 31 10.37 1.58 -3.08
N GLY A 32 10.56 2.23 -1.94
CA GLY A 32 9.59 2.28 -0.87
C GLY A 32 8.29 2.99 -1.24
N GLY A 33 8.33 3.96 -2.15
CA GLY A 33 7.12 4.59 -2.71
C GLY A 33 6.19 3.60 -3.44
N GLY A 34 6.73 2.48 -3.93
CA GLY A 34 5.97 1.37 -4.52
C GLY A 34 5.38 0.39 -3.50
N ALA A 35 5.77 0.46 -2.23
CA ALA A 35 5.39 -0.53 -1.23
C ALA A 35 3.88 -0.50 -0.91
N ALA A 36 3.30 0.68 -0.66
CA ALA A 36 1.86 0.77 -0.40
C ALA A 36 1.01 0.34 -1.61
N PRO A 37 1.29 0.78 -2.85
CA PRO A 37 0.68 0.22 -4.06
C PRO A 37 0.74 -1.31 -4.14
N ALA A 38 1.90 -1.90 -3.83
CA ALA A 38 2.09 -3.35 -3.81
C ALA A 38 1.22 -4.03 -2.75
N PHE A 39 1.21 -3.53 -1.51
CA PHE A 39 0.37 -4.07 -0.43
C PHE A 39 -1.12 -4.07 -0.80
N ILE A 40 -1.62 -2.95 -1.33
CA ILE A 40 -3.03 -2.81 -1.69
C ILE A 40 -3.39 -3.74 -2.87
N THR A 41 -2.52 -3.84 -3.87
CA THR A 41 -2.72 -4.72 -5.02
C THR A 41 -2.69 -6.19 -4.60
N VAL A 42 -1.71 -6.60 -3.79
CA VAL A 42 -1.59 -7.97 -3.27
C VAL A 42 -2.75 -8.30 -2.33
N ALA A 43 -3.29 -7.34 -1.57
CA ALA A 43 -4.52 -7.54 -0.81
C ALA A 43 -5.71 -7.88 -1.73
N GLY A 44 -5.85 -7.19 -2.87
CA GLY A 44 -6.85 -7.52 -3.89
C GLY A 44 -6.65 -8.92 -4.48
N VAL A 45 -5.42 -9.28 -4.85
CA VAL A 45 -5.06 -10.63 -5.33
C VAL A 45 -5.41 -11.68 -4.29
N GLY A 46 -5.00 -11.46 -3.04
CA GLY A 46 -5.26 -12.35 -1.92
C GLY A 46 -6.75 -12.56 -1.66
N SER A 47 -7.57 -11.52 -1.84
CA SER A 47 -9.03 -11.63 -1.75
C SER A 47 -9.63 -12.49 -2.86
N ALA A 48 -9.16 -12.38 -4.11
CA ALA A 48 -9.59 -13.28 -5.19
C ALA A 48 -9.25 -14.75 -4.86
N LEU A 49 -7.99 -15.01 -4.48
CA LEU A 49 -7.53 -16.34 -4.10
C LEU A 49 -8.32 -16.89 -2.90
N PHE A 50 -8.56 -16.07 -1.89
CA PHE A 50 -9.36 -16.46 -0.72
C PHE A 50 -10.78 -16.86 -1.12
N THR A 51 -11.46 -16.07 -1.96
CA THR A 51 -12.83 -16.39 -2.41
C THR A 51 -12.90 -17.68 -3.22
N SER A 52 -11.84 -18.04 -3.95
CA SER A 52 -11.83 -19.26 -4.77
C SER A 52 -11.75 -20.56 -3.96
N THR A 53 -11.35 -20.48 -2.69
CA THR A 53 -11.12 -21.66 -1.83
C THR A 53 -12.20 -21.86 -0.77
N ARG A 54 -13.25 -21.02 -0.76
CA ARG A 54 -14.28 -20.98 0.30
C ARG A 54 -15.69 -20.89 -0.30
N HIS A 55 -16.64 -21.59 0.31
CA HIS A 55 -18.06 -21.56 -0.09
C HIS A 55 -18.76 -20.24 0.24
N HIS A 56 -18.54 -19.70 1.45
CA HIS A 56 -19.22 -18.50 1.95
C HIS A 56 -18.23 -17.41 2.42
N PRO A 57 -17.34 -16.91 1.54
CA PRO A 57 -16.21 -16.07 1.93
C PRO A 57 -16.60 -14.68 2.45
N ASP A 58 -17.86 -14.26 2.28
CA ASP A 58 -18.26 -12.86 2.44
C ASP A 58 -18.14 -12.37 3.88
N ARG A 59 -18.63 -13.14 4.85
CA ARG A 59 -18.50 -12.81 6.28
C ARG A 59 -17.04 -12.82 6.71
N ALA A 60 -16.26 -13.80 6.26
CA ALA A 60 -14.85 -13.89 6.58
C ALA A 60 -14.06 -12.70 6.04
N LEU A 61 -14.33 -12.25 4.81
CA LEU A 61 -13.72 -11.06 4.22
C LEU A 61 -14.12 -9.77 4.94
N LEU A 62 -15.40 -9.63 5.30
CA LEU A 62 -15.89 -8.51 6.09
C LEU A 62 -15.14 -8.40 7.42
N VAL A 63 -15.10 -9.50 8.19
CA VAL A 63 -14.42 -9.53 9.48
C VAL A 63 -12.91 -9.27 9.33
N ARG A 64 -12.25 -9.89 8.35
CA ARG A 64 -10.83 -9.64 8.07
C ARG A 64 -10.56 -8.19 7.75
N GLY A 65 -11.39 -7.58 6.92
CA GLY A 65 -11.29 -6.17 6.57
C GLY A 65 -11.42 -5.28 7.80
N LEU A 66 -12.43 -5.51 8.63
CA LEU A 66 -12.65 -4.76 9.87
C LEU A 66 -11.50 -4.92 10.87
N VAL A 67 -10.95 -6.14 11.03
CA VAL A 67 -9.78 -6.38 11.89
C VAL A 67 -8.56 -5.62 11.38
N VAL A 68 -8.31 -5.62 10.07
CA VAL A 68 -7.20 -4.86 9.46
C VAL A 68 -7.40 -3.35 9.64
N MET A 69 -8.62 -2.83 9.51
CA MET A 69 -8.93 -1.43 9.84
C MET A 69 -8.70 -1.16 11.34
N GLY A 70 -9.04 -2.10 12.21
CA GLY A 70 -8.77 -2.02 13.66
C GLY A 70 -7.28 -1.91 13.97
N PHE A 71 -6.41 -2.67 13.27
CA PHE A 71 -4.96 -2.48 13.38
C PHE A 71 -4.51 -1.09 12.88
N GLY A 72 -5.20 -0.54 11.88
CA GLY A 72 -5.04 0.85 11.47
C GLY A 72 -5.32 1.83 12.60
N LEU A 73 -6.48 1.69 13.26
CA LEU A 73 -6.85 2.53 14.40
C LEU A 73 -5.89 2.36 15.57
N LEU A 74 -5.43 1.14 15.86
CA LEU A 74 -4.43 0.89 16.89
C LEU A 74 -3.13 1.66 16.59
N LEU A 75 -2.64 1.62 15.34
CA LEU A 75 -1.44 2.35 14.96
C LEU A 75 -1.62 3.87 15.06
N ASN A 76 -2.81 4.38 14.72
CA ASN A 76 -3.13 5.80 14.90
C ASN A 76 -2.99 6.25 16.36
N LEU A 77 -3.32 5.37 17.31
CA LEU A 77 -3.21 5.65 18.74
C LEU A 77 -1.77 5.49 19.25
N MET A 78 -1.03 4.49 18.77
CA MET A 78 0.32 4.17 19.22
C MET A 78 1.39 5.12 18.68
N VAL A 79 1.10 5.90 17.63
CA VAL A 79 2.08 6.74 16.92
C VAL A 79 1.58 8.20 16.83
N PRO A 80 1.36 8.87 17.97
CA PRO A 80 0.70 10.19 18.03
C PRO A 80 1.53 11.32 17.40
N HIS A 81 2.84 11.12 17.21
CA HIS A 81 3.70 12.10 16.54
C HIS A 81 3.56 12.10 15.01
N TRP A 82 2.87 11.10 14.47
CA TRP A 82 2.63 11.00 13.03
C TRP A 82 1.14 10.96 12.69
N PHE A 83 0.35 10.25 13.48
CA PHE A 83 -1.07 10.08 13.28
C PHE A 83 -1.90 10.77 14.36
N SER A 84 -3.17 10.92 14.05
CA SER A 84 -4.26 11.15 15.01
C SER A 84 -5.27 10.01 14.87
N TRP A 85 -6.20 9.88 15.82
CA TRP A 85 -7.27 8.89 15.74
C TRP A 85 -8.11 8.99 14.44
N ARG A 86 -8.12 10.16 13.79
CA ARG A 86 -8.85 10.46 12.54
C ARG A 86 -8.07 10.08 11.29
N SER A 87 -6.78 9.76 11.42
CA SER A 87 -5.88 9.56 10.29
C SER A 87 -6.32 8.35 9.46
N TRP A 88 -6.17 8.47 8.15
CA TRP A 88 -6.44 7.38 7.21
C TRP A 88 -5.18 7.01 6.45
N PHE A 89 -4.80 5.73 6.51
CA PHE A 89 -3.58 5.21 5.89
C PHE A 89 -3.77 3.79 5.35
N VAL A 90 -2.70 3.14 4.88
CA VAL A 90 -2.76 1.92 4.06
C VAL A 90 -3.56 0.78 4.67
N LEU A 91 -3.50 0.56 6.00
CA LEU A 91 -4.28 -0.50 6.64
C LEU A 91 -5.79 -0.24 6.55
N HIS A 92 -6.23 1.00 6.72
CA HIS A 92 -7.64 1.36 6.61
C HIS A 92 -8.15 1.10 5.19
N LEU A 93 -7.36 1.47 4.17
CA LEU A 93 -7.72 1.23 2.77
C LEU A 93 -7.74 -0.26 2.41
N MET A 94 -6.73 -1.03 2.81
CA MET A 94 -6.72 -2.48 2.56
C MET A 94 -7.88 -3.16 3.27
N GLY A 95 -8.14 -2.80 4.53
CA GLY A 95 -9.25 -3.32 5.29
C GLY A 95 -10.60 -2.95 4.67
N PHE A 96 -10.76 -1.71 4.19
CA PHE A 96 -11.94 -1.29 3.43
C PHE A 96 -12.11 -2.10 2.13
N GLY A 97 -11.04 -2.30 1.35
CA GLY A 97 -11.06 -3.13 0.15
C GLY A 97 -11.50 -4.57 0.43
N MET A 98 -10.94 -5.19 1.48
CA MET A 98 -11.34 -6.54 1.92
C MET A 98 -12.79 -6.57 2.36
N ALA A 99 -13.22 -5.61 3.20
CA ALA A 99 -14.57 -5.55 3.73
C ALA A 99 -15.63 -5.34 2.63
N THR A 100 -15.28 -4.61 1.56
CA THR A 100 -16.16 -4.35 0.42
C THR A 100 -16.03 -5.38 -0.70
N THR A 101 -15.13 -6.36 -0.59
CA THR A 101 -14.95 -7.43 -1.59
C THR A 101 -16.23 -8.21 -1.92
N PRO A 102 -17.16 -8.49 -0.98
CA PRO A 102 -18.43 -9.13 -1.32
C PRO A 102 -19.22 -8.40 -2.42
N LEU A 103 -19.06 -7.08 -2.53
CA LEU A 103 -19.67 -6.27 -3.60
C LEU A 103 -18.89 -6.45 -4.91
N TRP A 104 -17.57 -6.25 -4.85
CA TRP A 104 -16.70 -6.27 -6.04
C TRP A 104 -16.61 -7.64 -6.69
N ARG A 105 -16.58 -8.72 -5.89
CA ARG A 105 -16.37 -10.08 -6.41
C ARG A 105 -17.51 -10.59 -7.29
N ARG A 106 -18.67 -9.93 -7.27
CA ARG A 106 -19.83 -10.26 -8.11
C ARG A 106 -19.69 -9.68 -9.53
N LEU A 107 -18.86 -8.66 -9.70
CA LEU A 107 -18.58 -8.04 -10.98
C LEU A 107 -17.61 -8.91 -11.78
N GLY A 108 -17.77 -9.00 -13.11
CA GLY A 108 -16.75 -9.59 -13.99
C GLY A 108 -15.46 -8.77 -14.02
N SER A 109 -14.34 -9.35 -14.46
CA SER A 109 -13.03 -8.66 -14.45
C SER A 109 -13.02 -7.37 -15.28
N ARG A 110 -13.77 -7.31 -16.40
CA ARG A 110 -13.94 -6.08 -17.18
C ARG A 110 -14.64 -4.99 -16.37
N ALA A 111 -15.71 -5.33 -15.67
CA ALA A 111 -16.44 -4.38 -14.82
C ALA A 111 -15.60 -3.90 -13.62
N LEU A 112 -14.73 -4.75 -13.05
CA LEU A 112 -13.75 -4.34 -12.04
C LEU A 112 -12.77 -3.29 -12.58
N LEU A 113 -12.25 -3.48 -13.80
CA LEU A 113 -11.35 -2.53 -14.43
C LEU A 113 -12.06 -1.22 -14.79
N VAL A 114 -13.32 -1.29 -15.24
CA VAL A 114 -14.16 -0.09 -15.45
C VAL A 114 -14.37 0.66 -14.13
N ALA A 115 -14.65 -0.05 -13.03
CA ALA A 115 -14.77 0.57 -11.70
C ALA A 115 -13.45 1.20 -11.24
N ALA A 116 -12.30 0.56 -11.50
CA ALA A 116 -10.99 1.14 -11.23
C ALA A 116 -10.78 2.44 -12.03
N CYS A 117 -11.10 2.44 -13.33
CA CYS A 117 -11.05 3.64 -14.16
C CYS A 117 -12.01 4.74 -13.65
N ALA A 118 -13.21 4.38 -13.23
CA ALA A 118 -14.17 5.32 -12.66
C ALA A 118 -13.64 5.97 -11.37
N VAL A 119 -12.96 5.22 -10.49
CA VAL A 119 -12.27 5.77 -9.32
C VAL A 119 -11.20 6.78 -9.74
N LEU A 120 -10.39 6.46 -10.76
CA LEU A 120 -9.34 7.36 -11.25
C LEU A 120 -9.91 8.65 -11.87
N VAL A 121 -10.99 8.55 -12.66
CA VAL A 121 -11.65 9.70 -13.27
C VAL A 121 -12.38 10.56 -12.23
N ALA A 122 -13.03 9.94 -11.25
CA ALA A 122 -13.70 10.65 -10.16
C ALA A 122 -12.72 11.40 -9.25
N THR A 123 -11.48 10.90 -9.09
CA THR A 123 -10.48 11.47 -8.19
C THR A 123 -10.23 12.98 -8.42
N PRO A 124 -9.81 13.45 -9.61
CA PRO A 124 -9.58 14.88 -9.84
C PRO A 124 -10.85 15.72 -9.71
N LEU A 125 -12.03 15.17 -10.05
CA LEU A 125 -13.32 15.85 -9.92
C LEU A 125 -13.68 16.07 -8.45
N LEU A 126 -13.54 15.04 -7.61
CA LEU A 126 -13.75 15.12 -6.17
C LEU A 126 -12.71 16.02 -5.51
N GLN A 127 -11.43 15.91 -5.89
CA GLN A 127 -10.40 16.79 -5.37
C GLN A 127 -10.68 18.27 -5.69
N ALA A 128 -11.23 18.57 -6.86
CA ALA A 128 -11.67 19.92 -7.20
C ALA A 128 -12.91 20.33 -6.40
N ALA A 129 -13.94 19.49 -6.33
CA ALA A 129 -15.19 19.78 -5.63
C ALA A 129 -15.02 20.00 -4.11
N PHE A 130 -14.00 19.38 -3.51
CA PHE A 130 -13.69 19.52 -2.08
C PHE A 130 -12.52 20.47 -1.78
N ASP A 131 -12.03 21.21 -2.77
CA ASP A 131 -10.87 22.12 -2.62
C ASP A 131 -9.66 21.43 -1.98
N THR A 132 -9.36 20.21 -2.44
CA THR A 132 -8.19 19.46 -1.96
C THR A 132 -6.91 20.19 -2.39
N PRO A 133 -6.01 20.53 -1.44
CA PRO A 133 -4.76 21.19 -1.79
C PRO A 133 -3.87 20.34 -2.68
N GLY A 134 -3.10 20.97 -3.57
CA GLY A 134 -2.12 20.30 -4.42
C GLY A 134 -0.93 19.69 -3.67
N TYR A 135 -0.82 19.93 -2.36
CA TYR A 135 0.17 19.33 -1.47
C TYR A 135 -0.47 19.06 -0.10
N LEU A 136 -0.33 17.83 0.40
CA LEU A 136 -0.88 17.41 1.69
C LEU A 136 0.25 17.15 2.69
N PRO A 137 0.54 18.10 3.62
CA PRO A 137 1.54 17.87 4.65
C PRO A 137 1.03 16.86 5.70
N GLY A 138 1.95 16.22 6.42
CA GLY A 138 1.62 15.20 7.43
C GLY A 138 0.58 15.65 8.46
N ARG A 139 0.63 16.91 8.91
CA ARG A 139 -0.37 17.49 9.83
C ARG A 139 -1.78 17.54 9.24
N ARG A 140 -1.88 17.89 7.96
CA ARG A 140 -3.15 17.88 7.25
C ARG A 140 -3.69 16.46 7.13
N MET A 141 -2.84 15.51 6.78
CA MET A 141 -3.18 14.09 6.73
C MET A 141 -3.50 13.48 8.12
N ALA A 142 -3.18 14.20 9.20
CA ALA A 142 -3.59 13.89 10.57
C ALA A 142 -4.89 14.60 11.00
N GLY A 143 -5.54 15.36 10.10
CA GLY A 143 -6.86 15.96 10.33
C GLY A 143 -6.86 17.38 10.88
N TYR A 144 -5.73 18.09 10.78
CA TYR A 144 -5.60 19.47 11.25
C TYR A 144 -5.38 20.44 10.09
N SER A 145 -5.95 21.64 10.20
CA SER A 145 -5.64 22.76 9.30
C SER A 145 -4.44 23.54 9.83
N GLY A 146 -3.55 24.01 8.96
CA GLY A 146 -2.41 24.84 9.35
C GLY A 146 -1.29 24.11 10.11
N GLY A 147 -0.58 24.86 10.97
CA GLY A 147 0.59 24.42 11.73
C GLY A 147 0.27 23.65 13.02
N PHE A 148 1.25 23.53 13.90
CA PHE A 148 1.06 22.88 15.21
C PHE A 148 0.00 23.63 16.04
N GLY A 149 -0.99 22.92 16.57
CA GLY A 149 -2.11 23.52 17.33
C GLY A 149 -3.26 24.08 16.47
N GLY A 150 -3.22 23.91 15.14
CA GLY A 150 -4.29 24.39 14.27
C GLY A 150 -5.62 23.62 14.44
N PRO A 151 -6.76 24.19 14.00
CA PRO A 151 -8.07 23.61 14.24
C PRO A 151 -8.28 22.33 13.43
N VAL A 152 -9.12 21.44 13.95
CA VAL A 152 -9.50 20.18 13.29
C VAL A 152 -10.27 20.49 11.99
N LEU A 153 -9.95 19.77 10.92
CA LEU A 153 -10.66 19.92 9.65
C LEU A 153 -12.14 19.54 9.82
N PRO A 154 -13.08 20.29 9.22
CA PRO A 154 -14.48 19.87 9.15
C PRO A 154 -14.57 18.49 8.52
N TRP A 155 -15.30 17.57 9.16
CA TRP A 155 -15.48 16.19 8.69
C TRP A 155 -14.15 15.46 8.43
N ALA A 156 -13.11 15.78 9.20
CA ALA A 156 -11.74 15.31 9.01
C ALA A 156 -11.65 13.83 8.65
N PHE A 157 -12.35 12.95 9.39
CA PHE A 157 -12.32 11.51 9.13
C PHE A 157 -12.72 11.18 7.68
N TRP A 158 -13.85 11.69 7.20
CA TRP A 158 -14.33 11.43 5.84
C TRP A 158 -13.48 12.09 4.77
N ARG A 159 -13.00 13.31 5.01
CA ARG A 159 -12.07 13.98 4.09
C ARG A 159 -10.79 13.17 3.91
N LEU A 160 -10.22 12.68 5.01
CA LEU A 160 -9.01 11.86 5.00
C LEU A 160 -9.25 10.49 4.37
N ALA A 161 -10.37 9.84 4.69
CA ALA A 161 -10.72 8.55 4.12
C ALA A 161 -10.93 8.62 2.61
N LEU A 162 -11.56 9.69 2.11
CA LEU A 162 -11.95 9.79 0.71
C LEU A 162 -10.87 10.41 -0.18
N LEU A 163 -10.17 11.46 0.27
CA LEU A 163 -9.35 12.31 -0.61
C LEU A 163 -8.00 12.78 -0.02
N GLU A 164 -7.94 13.05 1.28
CA GLU A 164 -6.83 13.81 1.88
C GLU A 164 -5.93 12.99 2.82
N GLY A 165 -6.19 11.69 2.99
CA GLY A 165 -5.34 10.81 3.78
C GLY A 165 -4.01 10.53 3.10
N GLN A 166 -3.19 9.68 3.73
CA GLN A 166 -1.99 9.17 3.05
C GLN A 166 -2.39 8.20 1.92
N PHE A 167 -3.37 7.33 2.19
CA PHE A 167 -3.85 6.34 1.22
C PHE A 167 -5.38 6.36 1.14
N PRO A 168 -5.98 7.48 0.70
CA PRO A 168 -7.42 7.66 0.62
C PRO A 168 -8.05 6.71 -0.40
N ILE A 169 -9.35 6.45 -0.28
CA ILE A 169 -10.13 5.61 -1.21
C ILE A 169 -9.97 6.10 -2.66
N PHE A 170 -10.02 7.41 -2.91
CA PHE A 170 -9.74 8.00 -4.22
C PHE A 170 -8.34 8.63 -4.22
N PRO A 171 -7.40 8.19 -5.09
CA PRO A 171 -7.55 7.20 -6.17
C PRO A 171 -7.22 5.74 -5.80
N TRP A 172 -6.76 5.46 -4.58
CA TRP A 172 -6.01 4.23 -4.30
C TRP A 172 -6.82 2.93 -4.35
N LEU A 173 -8.15 2.99 -4.26
CA LEU A 173 -9.02 1.82 -4.42
C LEU A 173 -8.80 1.14 -5.79
N ALA A 174 -8.36 1.89 -6.81
CA ALA A 174 -8.02 1.34 -8.12
C ALA A 174 -6.93 0.25 -8.06
N PHE A 175 -5.92 0.38 -7.17
CA PHE A 175 -4.91 -0.67 -6.96
C PHE A 175 -5.55 -1.97 -6.48
N TYR A 176 -6.49 -1.87 -5.53
CA TYR A 176 -7.16 -3.03 -4.97
C TYR A 176 -8.02 -3.75 -6.03
N LEU A 177 -8.79 -3.00 -6.81
CA LEU A 177 -9.65 -3.54 -7.86
C LEU A 177 -8.83 -4.17 -9.00
N ALA A 178 -7.72 -3.54 -9.40
CA ALA A 178 -6.77 -4.11 -10.35
C ALA A 178 -6.13 -5.40 -9.80
N GLY A 179 -5.77 -5.42 -8.52
CA GLY A 179 -5.29 -6.60 -7.83
C GLY A 179 -6.31 -7.74 -7.80
N LEU A 180 -7.59 -7.45 -7.54
CA LEU A 180 -8.67 -8.44 -7.57
C LEU A 180 -8.84 -9.03 -8.98
N ALA A 181 -8.79 -8.20 -10.01
CA ALA A 181 -8.81 -8.66 -11.41
C ALA A 181 -7.59 -9.51 -11.76
N ALA A 182 -6.39 -9.11 -11.33
CA ALA A 182 -5.15 -9.87 -11.52
C ALA A 182 -5.20 -11.21 -10.78
N GLY A 183 -5.75 -11.27 -9.57
CA GLY A 183 -5.92 -12.52 -8.82
C GLY A 183 -6.84 -13.52 -9.52
N ARG A 184 -7.88 -13.06 -10.22
CA ARG A 184 -8.69 -13.94 -11.08
C ARG A 184 -7.93 -14.41 -12.31
N ALA A 185 -7.17 -13.53 -12.95
CA ALA A 185 -6.31 -13.93 -14.06
C ALA A 185 -5.28 -14.99 -13.62
N LEU A 186 -4.74 -14.92 -12.39
CA LEU A 186 -3.88 -15.96 -11.82
C LEU A 186 -4.59 -17.32 -11.68
N LEU A 187 -5.83 -17.32 -11.16
CA LEU A 187 -6.62 -18.54 -10.98
C LEU A 187 -6.97 -19.22 -12.31
N GLU A 188 -7.10 -18.45 -13.37
CA GLU A 188 -7.42 -18.91 -14.71
C GLU A 188 -6.17 -19.13 -15.58
N ASP A 189 -4.98 -19.09 -14.98
CA ASP A 189 -3.68 -19.26 -15.64
C ASP A 189 -3.35 -18.22 -16.74
N ARG A 190 -3.96 -17.04 -16.69
CA ARG A 190 -3.79 -15.95 -17.66
C ARG A 190 -2.72 -14.94 -17.24
N LEU A 191 -1.48 -15.40 -17.09
CA LEU A 191 -0.35 -14.52 -16.70
C LEU A 191 -0.08 -13.41 -17.72
N ASP A 192 -0.31 -13.68 -19.00
CA ASP A 192 -0.19 -12.73 -20.09
C ASP A 192 -1.16 -11.54 -19.92
N ALA A 193 -2.36 -11.76 -19.38
CA ALA A 193 -3.32 -10.70 -19.11
C ALA A 193 -2.82 -9.73 -18.03
N ILE A 194 -2.14 -10.24 -17.00
CA ILE A 194 -1.52 -9.42 -15.95
C ILE A 194 -0.39 -8.57 -16.53
N ALA A 195 0.47 -9.18 -17.36
CA ALA A 195 1.56 -8.46 -18.03
C ALA A 195 1.05 -7.37 -18.98
N ARG A 196 0.02 -7.67 -19.78
CA ARG A 196 -0.61 -6.70 -20.69
C ARG A 196 -1.25 -5.54 -19.93
N LEU A 197 -2.03 -5.83 -18.88
CA LEU A 197 -2.63 -4.80 -18.04
C LEU A 197 -1.56 -3.94 -17.36
N GLY A 198 -0.52 -4.56 -16.79
CA GLY A 198 0.60 -3.88 -16.15
C GLY A 198 1.35 -2.97 -17.12
N THR A 199 1.65 -3.47 -18.32
CA THR A 199 2.31 -2.69 -19.39
C THR A 199 1.45 -1.52 -19.83
N ALA A 200 0.17 -1.76 -20.12
CA ALA A 200 -0.75 -0.71 -20.56
C ALA A 200 -0.89 0.40 -19.50
N ALA A 201 -1.08 0.03 -18.23
CA ALA A 201 -1.15 1.00 -17.14
C ALA A 201 0.15 1.78 -16.96
N PHE A 202 1.30 1.10 -17.01
CA PHE A 202 2.62 1.74 -16.89
C PHE A 202 2.85 2.76 -18.01
N VAL A 203 2.59 2.37 -19.27
CA VAL A 203 2.72 3.24 -20.44
C VAL A 203 1.76 4.43 -20.35
N LEU A 204 0.49 4.22 -20.02
CA LEU A 204 -0.49 5.30 -19.89
C LEU A 204 -0.12 6.28 -18.76
N GLY A 205 0.36 5.77 -17.63
CA GLY A 205 0.87 6.61 -16.54
C GLY A 205 2.07 7.45 -16.98
N GLY A 206 3.05 6.81 -17.64
CA GLY A 206 4.23 7.48 -18.17
C GLY A 206 3.92 8.54 -19.22
N LEU A 207 3.02 8.25 -20.17
CA LEU A 207 2.52 9.20 -21.15
C LEU A 207 1.81 10.38 -20.50
N GLY A 208 1.00 10.14 -19.46
CA GLY A 208 0.35 11.21 -18.70
C GLY A 208 1.35 12.15 -18.06
N VAL A 209 2.38 11.61 -17.40
CA VAL A 209 3.46 12.41 -16.79
C VAL A 209 4.25 13.16 -17.86
N GLY A 210 4.60 12.52 -18.97
CA GLY A 210 5.30 13.13 -20.09
C GLY A 210 4.50 14.28 -20.71
N LEU A 211 3.19 14.09 -20.89
CA LEU A 211 2.29 15.14 -21.37
C LEU A 211 2.29 16.34 -20.43
N PHE A 212 2.25 16.12 -19.11
CA PHE A 212 2.32 17.21 -18.14
C PHE A 212 3.64 17.99 -18.21
N ALA A 213 4.76 17.29 -18.40
CA ALA A 213 6.07 17.91 -18.52
C ALA A 213 6.22 18.76 -19.79
N LEU A 214 5.53 18.38 -20.88
CA LEU A 214 5.55 19.09 -22.15
C LEU A 214 4.48 20.18 -22.26
N SER A 215 3.41 20.09 -21.47
CA SER A 215 2.33 21.08 -21.48
C SER A 215 2.68 22.29 -20.62
N ALA A 216 2.55 23.50 -21.17
CA ALA A 216 2.28 24.66 -20.30
C ALA A 216 0.94 24.42 -19.58
N PRO A 217 0.78 24.81 -18.31
CA PRO A 217 -0.37 24.44 -17.48
C PRO A 217 -1.64 25.22 -17.89
N PHE A 218 -2.17 24.96 -19.09
CA PHE A 218 -3.31 25.69 -19.66
C PHE A 218 -4.66 25.26 -19.07
N VAL A 219 -4.73 24.12 -18.38
CA VAL A 219 -5.99 23.59 -17.82
C VAL A 219 -5.81 23.32 -16.32
N ALA A 220 -6.62 23.96 -15.48
CA ALA A 220 -6.55 23.87 -14.01
C ALA A 220 -6.66 22.43 -13.45
N ALA A 221 -7.24 21.50 -14.21
CA ALA A 221 -7.34 20.09 -13.84
C ALA A 221 -6.06 19.28 -14.10
N PHE A 222 -5.18 19.70 -15.02
CA PHE A 222 -4.00 18.94 -15.44
C PHE A 222 -3.08 18.52 -14.27
N PRO A 223 -2.75 19.42 -13.32
CA PRO A 223 -1.93 19.03 -12.18
C PRO A 223 -2.57 17.94 -11.31
N ARG A 224 -3.91 17.88 -11.21
CA ARG A 224 -4.62 16.85 -10.43
C ARG A 224 -4.66 15.49 -11.13
N VAL A 225 -4.46 15.46 -12.45
CA VAL A 225 -4.50 14.24 -13.26
C VAL A 225 -3.09 13.66 -13.47
N PHE A 226 -2.13 14.52 -13.82
CA PHE A 226 -0.88 14.08 -14.45
C PHE A 226 0.38 14.42 -13.66
N LYS A 227 0.34 15.36 -12.71
CA LYS A 227 1.52 15.74 -11.93
C LYS A 227 1.96 14.59 -11.02
N LEU A 228 3.26 14.31 -10.99
CA LEU A 228 3.86 13.50 -9.93
C LEU A 228 4.21 14.40 -8.75
N ASN A 229 3.48 14.26 -7.65
CA ASN A 229 3.81 14.92 -6.39
C ASN A 229 4.94 14.15 -5.69
N ILE A 230 5.81 14.85 -4.95
CA ILE A 230 6.79 14.23 -4.05
C ILE A 230 6.56 14.86 -2.68
N PRO A 231 6.08 14.11 -1.65
CA PRO A 231 5.99 12.65 -1.54
C PRO A 231 4.61 12.06 -1.97
N PHE A 232 4.19 12.28 -3.21
CA PHE A 232 2.98 11.72 -3.86
C PHE A 232 1.61 11.95 -3.19
N PHE A 233 1.48 12.92 -2.28
CA PHE A 233 0.20 13.32 -1.67
C PHE A 233 -0.26 14.72 -2.12
N PRO A 234 -1.44 14.87 -2.76
CA PRO A 234 -2.36 13.79 -3.13
C PRO A 234 -1.83 12.95 -4.30
N ALA A 235 -2.21 11.69 -4.35
CA ALA A 235 -1.88 10.81 -5.47
C ALA A 235 -2.73 11.18 -6.68
N THR A 236 -2.11 11.19 -7.85
CA THR A 236 -2.79 11.49 -9.13
C THR A 236 -3.10 10.20 -9.90
N PRO A 237 -4.10 10.21 -10.80
CA PRO A 237 -4.35 9.11 -11.72
C PRO A 237 -3.12 8.63 -12.48
N ALA A 238 -2.26 9.54 -12.97
CA ALA A 238 -1.02 9.16 -13.66
C ALA A 238 -0.05 8.41 -12.75
N PHE A 239 0.08 8.83 -11.48
CA PHE A 239 0.86 8.09 -10.48
C PHE A 239 0.30 6.69 -10.25
N VAL A 240 -1.03 6.55 -10.07
CA VAL A 240 -1.65 5.24 -9.82
C VAL A 240 -1.51 4.31 -11.02
N LEU A 241 -1.66 4.81 -12.24
CA LEU A 241 -1.44 4.03 -13.46
C LEU A 241 0.03 3.62 -13.61
N GLY A 242 0.96 4.56 -13.46
CA GLY A 242 2.40 4.29 -13.58
C GLY A 242 2.89 3.28 -12.56
N VAL A 243 2.71 3.58 -11.27
CA VAL A 243 3.18 2.70 -10.19
C VAL A 243 2.36 1.41 -10.13
N GLY A 244 1.06 1.45 -10.44
CA GLY A 244 0.20 0.27 -10.49
C GLY A 244 0.59 -0.69 -11.60
N GLY A 245 0.93 -0.14 -12.77
CA GLY A 245 1.50 -0.91 -13.86
C GLY A 245 2.79 -1.61 -13.46
N LEU A 246 3.71 -0.89 -12.81
CA LEU A 246 4.96 -1.47 -12.30
C LEU A 246 4.72 -2.58 -11.26
N VAL A 247 3.77 -2.39 -10.35
CA VAL A 247 3.39 -3.41 -9.36
C VAL A 247 2.83 -4.67 -10.03
N LEU A 248 1.96 -4.54 -11.03
CA LEU A 248 1.40 -5.67 -11.76
C LEU A 248 2.48 -6.41 -12.57
N LEU A 249 3.41 -5.70 -13.19
CA LEU A 249 4.56 -6.29 -13.86
C LEU A 249 5.49 -7.01 -12.88
N THR A 250 5.67 -6.45 -11.69
CA THR A 250 6.43 -7.08 -10.61
C THR A 250 5.75 -8.36 -10.14
N LEU A 251 4.43 -8.34 -9.94
CA LEU A 251 3.64 -9.53 -9.62
C LEU A 251 3.78 -10.61 -10.70
N TRP A 252 3.63 -10.24 -11.97
CA TRP A 252 3.84 -11.13 -13.12
C TRP A 252 5.23 -11.78 -13.10
N LEU A 253 6.27 -10.97 -12.91
CA LEU A 253 7.66 -11.43 -12.81
C LEU A 253 7.84 -12.42 -11.67
N PHE A 254 7.37 -12.10 -10.46
CA PHE A 254 7.52 -13.00 -9.30
C PHE A 254 6.76 -14.31 -9.47
N VAL A 255 5.55 -14.29 -10.05
CA VAL A 255 4.80 -15.53 -10.33
C VAL A 255 5.49 -16.36 -11.41
N MET A 256 6.02 -15.73 -12.46
CA MET A 256 6.82 -16.43 -13.47
C MET A 256 8.07 -17.07 -12.87
N LEU A 257 8.78 -16.35 -12.00
CA LEU A 257 9.96 -16.87 -11.31
C LEU A 257 9.60 -18.04 -10.39
N GLU A 258 8.52 -17.93 -9.62
CA GLU A 258 8.03 -19.00 -8.74
C GLU A 258 7.70 -20.28 -9.51
N ARG A 259 7.07 -20.17 -10.69
CA ARG A 259 6.78 -21.32 -11.55
C ARG A 259 8.04 -22.00 -12.09
N ARG A 260 9.09 -21.24 -12.35
CA ARG A 260 10.37 -21.77 -12.84
C ARG A 260 11.21 -22.36 -11.72
N ARG A 261 11.18 -21.72 -10.55
CA ARG A 261 11.96 -22.08 -9.37
C ARG A 261 11.15 -21.75 -8.12
N PRO A 262 10.43 -22.73 -7.56
CA PRO A 262 9.63 -22.51 -6.35
C PRO A 262 10.47 -21.93 -5.22
N MET A 263 9.99 -20.85 -4.62
CA MET A 263 10.66 -20.22 -3.49
C MET A 263 10.63 -21.14 -2.28
N SER A 264 11.78 -21.26 -1.62
CA SER A 264 11.85 -22.04 -0.38
C SER A 264 10.88 -21.45 0.65
N PRO A 265 10.04 -22.29 1.32
CA PRO A 265 9.16 -21.82 2.40
C PRO A 265 9.92 -21.17 3.57
N ARG A 266 11.23 -21.43 3.70
CA ARG A 266 12.14 -20.88 4.71
C ARG A 266 13.02 -19.75 4.17
N GLY A 267 12.83 -19.37 2.90
CA GLY A 267 13.56 -18.29 2.25
C GLY A 267 13.18 -16.93 2.86
N PRO A 268 14.11 -15.96 2.85
CA PRO A 268 13.90 -14.67 3.51
C PRO A 268 12.68 -13.92 2.95
N LEU A 269 12.46 -13.94 1.63
CA LEU A 269 11.31 -13.28 1.02
C LEU A 269 9.97 -13.85 1.51
N VAL A 270 9.86 -15.19 1.57
CA VAL A 270 8.63 -15.86 2.04
C VAL A 270 8.39 -15.59 3.53
N VAL A 271 9.45 -15.65 4.33
CA VAL A 271 9.39 -15.38 5.77
C VAL A 271 8.96 -13.94 6.05
N LEU A 272 9.58 -12.96 5.39
CA LEU A 272 9.23 -11.54 5.52
C LEU A 272 7.80 -11.27 5.01
N GLY A 273 7.39 -11.89 3.91
CA GLY A 273 6.03 -11.78 3.40
C GLY A 273 4.98 -12.29 4.39
N ARG A 274 5.24 -13.44 5.04
CA ARG A 274 4.34 -14.07 6.03
C ARG A 274 4.25 -13.34 7.37
N SER A 275 5.20 -12.45 7.65
CA SER A 275 5.28 -11.62 8.86
C SER A 275 5.11 -10.11 8.58
N SER A 276 4.69 -9.77 7.36
CA SER A 276 4.68 -8.39 6.86
C SER A 276 3.72 -7.44 7.60
N LEU A 277 2.55 -7.91 8.06
CA LEU A 277 1.60 -7.09 8.84
C LEU A 277 2.14 -6.82 10.24
N THR A 278 2.74 -7.82 10.89
CA THR A 278 3.38 -7.59 12.20
C THR A 278 4.56 -6.63 12.04
N LEU A 279 5.44 -6.87 11.07
CA LEU A 279 6.58 -5.99 10.79
C LEU A 279 6.12 -4.58 10.43
N LEU A 280 5.02 -4.43 9.69
CA LEU A 280 4.41 -3.14 9.39
C LEU A 280 4.01 -2.38 10.66
N LEU A 281 3.34 -3.05 11.60
CA LEU A 281 2.90 -2.40 12.85
C LEU A 281 4.09 -2.06 13.75
N THR A 282 4.99 -3.03 13.96
CA THR A 282 6.08 -2.87 14.93
C THR A 282 7.15 -1.90 14.46
N HIS A 283 7.51 -1.89 13.16
CA HIS A 283 8.59 -1.01 12.70
C HIS A 283 8.21 0.47 12.85
N VAL A 284 6.94 0.84 12.63
CA VAL A 284 6.53 2.24 12.81
C VAL A 284 6.69 2.62 14.27
N VAL A 285 6.14 1.85 15.21
CA VAL A 285 6.24 2.16 16.64
C VAL A 285 7.70 2.19 17.10
N ILE A 286 8.47 1.14 16.80
CA ILE A 286 9.87 1.01 17.24
C ILE A 286 10.74 2.12 16.65
N PHE A 287 10.70 2.35 15.34
CA PHE A 287 11.62 3.28 14.71
C PHE A 287 11.12 4.72 14.73
N ARG A 288 9.82 4.98 14.61
CA ARG A 288 9.29 6.35 14.68
C ARG A 288 9.39 6.87 16.11
N GLU A 289 8.64 6.23 17.01
CA GLU A 289 8.48 6.71 18.38
C GLU A 289 9.75 6.45 19.19
N GLY A 290 10.38 5.28 19.00
CA GLY A 290 11.64 4.98 19.67
C GLY A 290 12.77 5.93 19.27
N SER A 291 12.98 6.20 17.97
CA SER A 291 14.07 7.13 17.57
C SER A 291 13.81 8.56 18.04
N MET A 292 12.56 9.00 18.10
CA MET A 292 12.21 10.29 18.68
C MET A 292 12.50 10.32 20.19
N ALA A 293 12.09 9.29 20.93
CA ALA A 293 12.26 9.21 22.38
C ALA A 293 13.74 9.22 22.81
N VAL A 294 14.63 8.59 22.04
CA VAL A 294 16.06 8.54 22.34
C VAL A 294 16.89 9.60 21.60
N GLY A 295 16.25 10.56 20.92
CA GLY A 295 16.95 11.65 20.22
C GLY A 295 17.74 11.24 18.97
N LEU A 296 17.43 10.08 18.36
CA LEU A 296 18.07 9.57 17.14
C LEU A 296 17.35 9.99 15.85
N TRP A 297 16.25 10.73 15.97
CA TRP A 297 15.52 11.27 14.82
C TRP A 297 16.42 12.16 13.95
N LYS A 298 16.51 11.85 12.65
CA LYS A 298 17.34 12.55 11.65
C LYS A 298 18.79 12.80 12.10
N SER A 299 19.40 11.78 12.70
CA SER A 299 20.73 11.90 13.30
C SER A 299 21.86 11.24 12.50
N PHE A 300 21.54 10.44 11.48
CA PHE A 300 22.52 9.61 10.78
C PHE A 300 22.87 10.14 9.39
N THR A 301 24.11 9.90 8.96
CA THR A 301 24.52 10.13 7.56
C THR A 301 23.79 9.18 6.60
N ALA A 302 23.88 9.43 5.30
CA ALA A 302 23.28 8.55 4.29
C ALA A 302 23.86 7.12 4.36
N GLY A 303 25.18 6.97 4.50
CA GLY A 303 25.85 5.68 4.61
C GLY A 303 25.45 4.91 5.88
N GLN A 304 25.40 5.60 7.03
CA GLN A 304 24.92 4.99 8.28
C GLN A 304 23.46 4.57 8.18
N THR A 305 22.60 5.39 7.56
CA THR A 305 21.19 5.04 7.33
C THR A 305 21.06 3.78 6.47
N LEU A 306 21.83 3.66 5.39
CA LEU A 306 21.85 2.45 4.55
C LEU A 306 22.35 1.21 5.31
N ALA A 307 23.38 1.36 6.14
CA ALA A 307 23.88 0.27 6.98
C ALA A 307 22.82 -0.19 8.00
N ILE A 308 22.14 0.74 8.66
CA ILE A 308 21.02 0.45 9.57
C ILE A 308 19.90 -0.27 8.83
N LEU A 309 19.52 0.21 7.64
CA LEU A 309 18.50 -0.44 6.81
C LEU A 309 18.86 -1.90 6.50
N ALA A 310 20.08 -2.15 6.04
CA ALA A 310 20.55 -3.51 5.77
C ALA A 310 20.50 -4.38 7.02
N ALA A 311 20.97 -3.86 8.16
CA ALA A 311 20.92 -4.58 9.44
C ALA A 311 19.48 -4.91 9.85
N VAL A 312 18.54 -3.98 9.72
CA VAL A 312 17.12 -4.18 10.04
C VAL A 312 16.51 -5.29 9.17
N PHE A 313 16.82 -5.34 7.87
CA PHE A 313 16.34 -6.42 7.01
C PHE A 313 16.91 -7.78 7.39
N VAL A 314 18.21 -7.86 7.69
CA VAL A 314 18.85 -9.11 8.14
C VAL A 314 18.23 -9.58 9.45
N VAL A 315 18.10 -8.69 10.44
CA VAL A 315 17.49 -9.02 11.73
C VAL A 315 16.04 -9.45 11.56
N ALA A 316 15.24 -8.73 10.77
CA ALA A 316 13.85 -9.11 10.51
C ALA A 316 13.74 -10.49 9.84
N ALA A 317 14.62 -10.82 8.90
CA ALA A 317 14.64 -12.12 8.24
C ALA A 317 15.03 -13.26 9.20
N LEU A 318 16.04 -13.03 10.04
CA LEU A 318 16.48 -14.02 11.05
C LEU A 318 15.40 -14.25 12.11
N LEU A 319 14.83 -13.17 12.67
CA LEU A 319 13.75 -13.25 13.65
C LEU A 319 12.50 -13.88 13.05
N GLY A 320 12.12 -13.50 11.83
CA GLY A 320 11.00 -14.12 11.12
C GLY A 320 11.21 -15.62 10.91
N ARG A 321 12.44 -16.05 10.60
CA ARG A 321 12.76 -17.47 10.41
C ARG A 321 12.72 -18.25 11.71
N ALA A 322 13.17 -17.65 12.81
CA ALA A 322 13.02 -18.24 14.13
C ALA A 322 11.54 -18.34 14.51
N TRP A 323 10.76 -17.27 14.29
CA TRP A 323 9.34 -17.19 14.60
C TRP A 323 8.46 -18.11 13.74
N GLN A 324 8.91 -18.45 12.53
CA GLN A 324 8.27 -19.45 11.68
C GLN A 324 8.11 -20.81 12.39
N ARG A 325 9.03 -21.17 13.31
CA ARG A 325 8.98 -22.43 14.08
C ARG A 325 7.72 -22.55 14.94
N THR A 326 7.15 -21.42 15.37
CA THR A 326 5.91 -21.39 16.16
C THR A 326 4.67 -21.06 15.30
N GLY A 327 4.81 -21.11 13.96
CA GLY A 327 3.72 -20.75 13.05
C GLY A 327 3.33 -19.28 13.12
N TYR A 328 4.27 -18.41 13.50
CA TYR A 328 4.05 -16.97 13.70
C TYR A 328 3.00 -16.66 14.78
N ALA A 329 2.95 -17.46 15.84
CA ALA A 329 1.99 -17.27 16.94
C ALA A 329 2.11 -15.88 17.58
N TYR A 330 0.98 -15.32 18.02
CA TYR A 330 0.85 -14.00 18.67
C TYR A 330 1.15 -12.79 17.77
N GLY A 331 1.38 -13.00 16.47
CA GLY A 331 1.52 -11.93 15.49
C GLY A 331 0.17 -11.34 15.06
N ALA A 332 0.21 -10.19 14.40
CA ALA A 332 -0.98 -9.57 13.81
C ALA A 332 -1.64 -10.49 12.75
N GLU A 333 -0.84 -11.21 11.97
CA GLU A 333 -1.34 -12.20 11.01
C GLU A 333 -1.99 -13.39 11.71
N TRP A 334 -1.45 -13.82 12.85
CA TRP A 334 -2.03 -14.90 13.65
C TRP A 334 -3.35 -14.48 14.28
N LEU A 335 -3.40 -13.27 14.86
CA LEU A 335 -4.62 -12.71 15.44
C LEU A 335 -5.69 -12.56 14.36
N LEU A 336 -5.33 -12.03 13.19
CA LEU A 336 -6.23 -11.95 12.03
C LEU A 336 -6.80 -13.33 11.66
N ARG A 337 -5.97 -14.38 11.61
CA ARG A 337 -6.43 -15.75 11.36
C ARG A 337 -7.38 -16.27 12.45
N ARG A 338 -7.12 -15.96 13.72
CA ARG A 338 -7.94 -16.40 14.86
C ARG A 338 -9.29 -15.71 14.94
N LEU A 339 -9.37 -14.43 14.60
CA LEU A 339 -10.60 -13.64 14.63
C LEU A 339 -11.46 -13.83 13.38
N THR A 340 -10.91 -14.41 12.31
CA THR A 340 -11.68 -14.71 11.11
C THR A 340 -12.54 -15.97 11.36
N PRO A 341 -13.85 -15.94 11.06
CA PRO A 341 -14.69 -17.14 11.10
C PRO A 341 -14.08 -18.31 10.32
N ALA A 342 -14.15 -19.51 10.90
CA ALA A 342 -13.75 -20.73 10.23
C ALA A 342 -14.83 -21.11 9.22
N ASP A 343 -14.61 -20.83 7.94
CA ASP A 343 -15.42 -21.44 6.88
C ASP A 343 -14.75 -22.75 6.44
N PRO A 344 -15.53 -23.84 6.29
CA PRO A 344 -15.01 -25.07 5.73
C PRO A 344 -14.42 -24.81 4.33
N PRO A 345 -13.28 -25.44 3.99
CA PRO A 345 -12.72 -25.33 2.65
C PRO A 345 -13.74 -25.82 1.60
N ALA A 346 -13.73 -25.20 0.43
CA ALA A 346 -14.51 -25.72 -0.69
C ALA A 346 -14.07 -27.16 -1.00
N ARG A 347 -15.02 -28.10 -1.12
CA ARG A 347 -14.71 -29.47 -1.54
C ARG A 347 -14.05 -29.40 -2.91
N ALA A 348 -12.95 -30.13 -3.11
CA ALA A 348 -12.29 -30.19 -4.40
C ALA A 348 -13.30 -30.65 -5.47
N PRO A 349 -13.42 -29.94 -6.61
CA PRO A 349 -14.21 -30.41 -7.74
C PRO A 349 -13.50 -31.65 -8.29
N GLY A 350 -14.00 -32.84 -7.93
CA GLY A 350 -13.41 -34.12 -8.31
C GLY A 350 -13.57 -35.26 -7.29
N ALA A 351 -14.04 -35.02 -6.07
CA ALA A 351 -14.34 -36.08 -5.09
C ALA A 351 -15.79 -36.59 -5.21
N ALA A 352 -16.25 -36.83 -6.45
CA ALA A 352 -17.48 -37.55 -6.75
C ALA A 352 -17.12 -38.67 -7.73
N GLY A 353 -17.15 -39.91 -7.25
CA GLY A 353 -16.71 -41.12 -7.91
C GLY A 353 -16.24 -42.10 -6.85
#